data_AF-A0AAW0JW27-F1
#
_entry.id   AF-A0AAW0JW27-F1
#
_cell.length_a   1.000
_cell.length_b   1.000
_cell.length_c   1.000
_cell.angle_alpha   90.00
_cell.angle_beta   90.00
_cell.angle_gamma   90.00
#
_symmetry.space_group_name_H-M   'P 1'
#
loop_
_entity.id
_entity.type
_entity.pdbx_description
1 polymer ?
#
loop_
_entity_poly.entity_id
_entity_poly.type
_entity_poly.pdbx_seq_one_letter_code
_entity_poly.pdbx_strand_id
1 'polypeptide(L)'
;MWCHTGRLVLPFESLTIAFKNLQYFVDTPPYITGGIIEGDIRIEGYPKVQWTFARISGYCEQNDVHSPHITVKESVTYSAWLRLPPEIDPETKVV
;
A
#
# COMPACT_ATOMS: atom_id res chain seq x y z
N MET A 1 4.31 8.60 7.64
CA MET A 1 5.78 8.67 7.84
C MET A 1 6.03 9.81 8.81
N TRP A 2 6.66 9.55 9.95
CA TRP A 2 7.21 10.60 10.80
C TRP A 2 8.69 10.26 11.01
N CYS A 3 9.59 11.15 10.62
CA CYS A 3 11.02 11.03 10.88
C CYS A 3 11.36 11.93 12.05
N HIS A 4 11.50 11.35 13.24
CA HIS A 4 12.21 11.99 14.34
C HIS A 4 13.46 11.14 14.56
N THR A 5 14.66 11.73 14.47
CA THR A 5 15.98 11.12 14.75
C THR A 5 16.64 10.21 13.69
N GLY A 6 16.21 10.22 12.43
CA GLY A 6 16.89 9.45 11.37
C GLY A 6 16.64 7.93 11.42
N ARG A 7 15.74 7.48 12.30
CA ARG A 7 15.13 6.14 12.25
C ARG A 7 13.76 6.25 11.58
N LEU A 8 13.54 5.47 10.54
CA LEU A 8 12.23 5.33 9.90
C LEU A 8 11.30 4.61 10.87
N VAL A 9 10.50 5.36 11.64
CA VAL A 9 9.43 4.80 12.46
C VAL A 9 8.13 5.03 11.72
N LEU A 10 7.51 3.94 11.30
CA LEU A 10 6.19 3.98 10.69
C LEU A 10 5.16 4.16 11.82
N PRO A 11 4.33 5.23 11.81
CA PRO A 11 3.40 5.56 12.88
C PRO A 11 2.13 4.70 12.79
N PHE A 12 2.29 3.40 12.54
CA PHE A 12 1.16 2.47 12.43
C PHE A 12 1.41 1.21 13.24
N GLU A 13 0.37 0.74 13.90
CA GLU A 13 0.33 -0.57 14.50
C GLU A 13 0.27 -1.62 13.37
N SER A 14 1.07 -2.68 13.47
CA SER A 14 1.07 -3.72 12.45
C SER A 14 -0.26 -4.47 12.48
N LEU A 15 -0.99 -4.48 11.37
CA LEU A 15 -2.18 -5.29 11.21
C LEU A 15 -1.83 -6.68 10.68
N THR A 16 -2.48 -7.72 11.20
CA THR A 16 -2.33 -9.09 10.72
C THR A 16 -3.38 -9.37 9.64
N ILE A 17 -2.92 -9.80 8.46
CA ILE A 17 -3.77 -10.26 7.37
C ILE A 17 -3.80 -11.79 7.42
N ALA A 18 -5.01 -12.36 7.51
CA ALA A 18 -5.20 -13.81 7.50
C ALA A 18 -6.00 -14.24 6.26
N PHE A 19 -5.52 -15.29 5.60
CA PHE A 19 -6.19 -15.89 4.45
C PHE A 19 -6.86 -17.19 4.90
N LYS A 20 -8.17 -17.31 4.67
CA LYS A 20 -8.91 -18.53 5.01
C LYS A 20 -9.47 -19.14 3.73
N ASN A 21 -9.05 -20.37 3.43
CA ASN A 21 -9.49 -21.11 2.25
C ASN A 21 -9.29 -20.33 0.92
N LEU A 22 -8.22 -19.53 0.83
CA LEU A 22 -7.88 -18.82 -0.40
C LEU A 22 -7.30 -19.81 -1.42
N GLN A 23 -8.03 -20.08 -2.49
CA GLN A 23 -7.48 -20.78 -3.66
C GLN A 23 -7.10 -19.73 -4.69
N TYR A 24 -5.80 -19.60 -4.95
CA TYR A 24 -5.28 -18.72 -5.98
C TYR A 24 -4.95 -19.58 -7.20
N PHE A 25 -5.63 -19.33 -8.32
CA PHE A 25 -5.35 -20.01 -9.59
C PHE A 25 -4.66 -19.01 -10.52
N VAL A 26 -3.41 -19.29 -10.86
CA VAL A 26 -2.65 -18.54 -11.86
C VAL A 26 -2.76 -19.27 -13.19
N ASP A 27 -3.91 -19.16 -13.84
CA ASP A 27 -4.04 -19.51 -15.25
C ASP A 27 -3.61 -18.30 -16.07
N THR A 28 -2.30 -18.04 -16.16
CA THR A 28 -1.79 -16.98 -17.03
C THR A 28 -1.51 -17.53 -18.43
N PRO A 29 -2.35 -17.25 -19.45
CA PRO A 29 -1.89 -17.27 -20.82
C PRO A 29 -0.79 -16.20 -21.01
N PRO A 30 0.12 -16.32 -22.01
CA PRO A 30 1.31 -15.46 -22.15
C PRO A 30 1.07 -13.94 -22.22
N TYR A 31 -0.19 -13.52 -22.37
CA TYR A 31 -0.61 -12.16 -22.68
C TYR A 31 -1.62 -11.56 -21.67
N ILE A 32 -1.95 -12.25 -20.57
CA ILE A 32 -2.78 -11.69 -19.49
C ILE A 32 -2.17 -12.07 -18.14
N THR A 33 -1.69 -11.08 -17.40
CA THR A 33 -1.34 -11.19 -15.97
C THR A 33 -2.60 -10.99 -15.13
N GLY A 34 -3.36 -12.05 -14.88
CA GLY A 34 -4.51 -12.01 -13.98
C GLY A 34 -4.88 -13.41 -13.50
N GLY A 35 -4.95 -13.61 -12.18
CA GLY A 35 -5.39 -14.86 -11.56
C GLY A 35 -6.83 -14.80 -11.09
N ILE A 36 -7.48 -15.96 -10.95
CA ILE A 36 -8.80 -16.09 -10.33
C ILE A 36 -8.60 -16.32 -8.82
N ILE A 37 -9.29 -15.53 -7.99
CA ILE A 37 -9.26 -15.67 -6.54
C ILE A 37 -10.58 -16.29 -6.09
N GLU A 38 -10.50 -17.46 -5.45
CA GLU A 38 -11.63 -18.10 -4.75
C GLU A 38 -11.38 -18.13 -3.24
N GLY A 39 -12.45 -18.05 -2.43
CA GLY A 39 -12.37 -18.01 -0.96
C GLY A 39 -12.62 -16.62 -0.36
N ASP A 40 -12.26 -16.44 0.92
CA ASP A 40 -12.46 -15.18 1.64
C ASP A 40 -11.16 -14.64 2.28
N ILE A 41 -11.01 -13.31 2.24
CA ILE A 41 -9.87 -12.61 2.85
C ILE A 41 -10.38 -11.88 4.08
N ARG A 42 -9.70 -12.07 5.22
CA ARG A 42 -10.07 -11.46 6.50
C ARG A 42 -8.92 -10.63 7.06
N ILE A 43 -9.26 -9.50 7.67
CA ILE A 43 -8.33 -8.60 8.37
C ILE A 43 -8.76 -8.62 9.84
N GLU A 44 -7.88 -9.07 10.74
CA GLU A 44 -8.23 -9.25 12.17
C GLU A 44 -9.52 -10.06 12.40
N GLY A 45 -9.78 -11.05 11.53
CA GLY A 45 -10.97 -11.92 11.61
C GLY A 45 -12.24 -11.37 10.92
N TYR A 46 -12.26 -10.09 10.53
CA TYR A 46 -13.38 -9.46 9.81
C TYR A 46 -13.21 -9.57 8.29
N PRO A 47 -14.31 -9.72 7.52
CA PRO A 47 -14.22 -9.72 6.05
C PRO A 47 -13.53 -8.46 5.50
N LYS A 48 -12.61 -8.64 4.55
CA LYS A 48 -11.90 -7.53 3.91
C LYS A 48 -12.87 -6.65 3.12
N VAL A 49 -12.99 -5.39 3.53
CA VAL A 49 -13.65 -4.34 2.73
C VAL A 49 -12.62 -3.67 1.83
N GLN A 50 -12.73 -3.86 0.51
CA GLN A 50 -11.71 -3.43 -0.46
C GLN A 50 -11.40 -1.93 -0.37
N TRP A 51 -12.43 -1.08 -0.29
CA TRP A 51 -12.28 0.38 -0.25
C TRP A 51 -11.50 0.86 0.98
N THR A 52 -11.82 0.31 2.15
CA THR A 52 -11.15 0.66 3.39
C THR A 52 -9.72 0.13 3.39
N PHE A 53 -9.54 -1.14 3.01
CA PHE A 53 -8.23 -1.80 2.98
C PHE A 53 -7.23 -1.02 2.12
N ALA A 54 -7.61 -0.63 0.89
CA ALA A 54 -6.75 0.12 -0.02
C ALA A 54 -6.27 1.47 0.54
N ARG A 55 -6.98 2.06 1.51
CA ARG A 55 -6.62 3.34 2.14
C ARG A 55 -5.74 3.19 3.38
N ILE A 56 -5.84 2.05 4.08
CA ILE A 56 -5.13 1.82 5.35
C ILE A 56 -3.92 0.88 5.20
N SER A 57 -3.81 0.15 4.09
CA SER A 57 -2.69 -0.75 3.81
C SER A 57 -1.70 -0.12 2.82
N GLY A 58 -0.40 -0.39 3.02
CA GLY A 58 0.62 -0.22 2.00
C GLY A 58 0.95 -1.55 1.34
N TYR A 59 1.05 -1.58 0.01
CA TYR A 59 1.52 -2.73 -0.76
C TYR A 59 2.68 -2.30 -1.65
N CYS A 60 3.76 -3.06 -1.61
CA CYS A 60 4.93 -2.86 -2.47
C CYS A 60 4.91 -3.91 -3.56
N GLU A 61 4.75 -3.48 -4.80
CA GLU A 61 4.81 -4.36 -5.95
C GLU A 61 6.22 -4.94 -6.13
N GLN A 62 6.29 -6.12 -6.75
CA GLN A 62 7.58 -6.74 -7.07
C GLN A 62 8.36 -5.94 -8.13
N ASN A 63 7.64 -5.29 -9.04
CA ASN A 63 8.22 -4.41 -10.05
C ASN A 63 7.97 -2.95 -9.67
N ASP A 64 9.03 -2.14 -9.73
CA ASP A 64 8.94 -0.72 -9.44
C ASP A 64 8.08 0.01 -10.48
N VAL A 65 7.17 0.86 -9.99
CA VAL A 65 6.34 1.73 -10.83
C VAL A 65 6.69 3.17 -10.49
N HIS A 66 7.67 3.74 -11.20
CA HIS A 66 8.11 5.12 -11.04
C HIS A 66 8.27 5.80 -12.39
N SER A 67 7.98 7.11 -12.43
CA SER A 67 8.30 7.93 -13.60
C SER A 67 9.82 8.15 -13.66
N PRO A 68 10.47 7.95 -14.82
CA PRO A 68 11.91 8.16 -14.96
C PRO A 68 12.30 9.64 -14.94
N HIS A 69 11.33 10.56 -15.01
CA HIS A 69 11.55 12.00 -15.12
C HIS A 69 11.40 12.75 -13.79
N ILE A 70 11.22 12.03 -12.67
CA ILE A 70 11.08 12.64 -11.34
C ILE A 70 12.10 12.04 -10.38
N THR A 71 12.56 12.88 -9.46
CA THR A 71 13.46 12.47 -8.39
C THR A 71 12.74 11.66 -7.32
N VAL A 72 13.52 10.99 -6.46
CA VAL A 72 13.00 10.30 -5.27
C VAL A 72 12.24 11.27 -4.37
N LYS A 73 12.78 12.48 -4.14
CA LYS A 73 12.14 13.50 -3.29
C LYS A 73 10.78 13.92 -3.84
N GLU A 74 10.68 14.16 -5.14
CA GLU A 74 9.42 14.53 -5.80
C GLU A 74 8.40 13.38 -5.72
N SER A 75 8.83 12.15 -5.95
CA SER A 75 7.98 10.95 -5.86
C SER A 75 7.37 10.77 -4.46
N VAL A 76 8.21 10.92 -3.42
CA VAL A 76 7.77 10.77 -2.02
C VAL A 76 6.89 11.95 -1.62
N THR A 77 7.25 13.18 -1.98
CA THR A 77 6.44 14.38 -1.70
C THR A 77 5.07 14.27 -2.35
N TYR A 78 4.99 13.91 -3.64
CA TYR A 78 3.73 13.70 -4.33
C TYR A 78 2.85 12.64 -3.64
N SER A 79 3.45 11.53 -3.22
CA SER A 79 2.74 10.49 -2.45
C SER A 79 2.21 10.99 -1.12
N ALA A 80 2.98 11.81 -0.40
CA ALA A 80 2.58 12.42 0.87
C ALA A 80 1.39 13.38 0.69
N TRP A 81 1.42 14.22 -0.34
CA TRP A 81 0.34 15.17 -0.65
C TRP A 81 -1.00 14.50 -0.93
N LEU A 82 -1.00 13.36 -1.63
CA LEU A 82 -2.23 12.65 -1.98
C LEU A 82 -2.78 11.74 -0.88
N ARG A 83 -1.91 11.28 0.03
CA ARG A 83 -2.27 10.24 1.02
C ARG A 83 -2.41 10.77 2.45
N LEU A 84 -1.82 11.91 2.77
CA LEU A 84 -1.92 12.50 4.11
C LEU A 84 -3.15 13.41 4.22
N PRO A 85 -3.79 13.48 5.40
CA PRO A 85 -4.91 14.38 5.65
C PRO A 85 -4.55 15.86 5.42
N PRO A 86 -5.52 16.70 5.05
CA PRO A 86 -5.28 18.13 4.79
C PRO A 86 -4.82 18.89 6.03
N GLU A 87 -5.16 18.43 7.25
CA GLU A 87 -4.80 19.05 8.53
C GLU A 87 -3.30 18.97 8.85
N ILE A 88 -2.56 18.08 8.17
CA ILE A 88 -1.12 18.00 8.32
C ILE A 88 -0.47 19.21 7.64
N ASP A 89 0.38 19.90 8.39
CA ASP A 89 1.11 21.09 7.97
C ASP A 89 1.86 20.87 6.65
N PRO A 90 1.66 21.72 5.61
CA PRO A 90 2.31 21.55 4.31
C PRO A 90 3.83 21.43 4.39
N GLU A 91 4.50 22.12 5.32
CA GLU A 91 5.96 22.01 5.47
C GLU A 91 6.39 20.61 5.91
N THR A 92 5.57 19.92 6.71
CA THR A 92 5.83 18.54 7.14
C THR A 92 5.53 17.48 6.06
N LYS A 93 4.83 17.85 4.97
CA LYS A 93 4.54 16.96 3.83
C LYS A 93 5.69 16.89 2.82
N VAL A 94 6.66 17.79 2.94
CA VAL A 94 7.84 17.85 2.07
C VAL A 94 9.01 17.20 2.81
N VAL A 95 9.70 16.26 2.15
CA VAL A 95 10.86 15.55 2.70
C VAL A 95 12.15 16.33 2.47
#